data_AF-A0A7Z9UAT4-F1
#
_entry.id   AF-A0A7Z9UAT4-F1
#
_cell.length_a   1.000
_cell.length_b   1.000
_cell.length_c   1.000
_cell.angle_alpha   90.00
_cell.angle_beta   90.00
_cell.angle_gamma   90.00
#
_symmetry.space_group_name_H-M   'P 1'
#
loop_
_entity.id
_entity.type
_entity.pdbx_description
1 polymer ?
#
loop_
_entity_poly.entity_id
_entity_poly.type
_entity_poly.pdbx_seq_one_letter_code
_entity_poly.pdbx_strand_id
1 'polypeptide(L)'
;MKRFLLSLVFLLSVGGWTLADTPVDAFGKLKLDQTAEEVVAALGKPAKKGEKLFEAATGETVQKWSYPKIGVTLDMAQSEQAETLRVYRIQAEKPCQWIGWDGIGIGSPAAKAKAYVSGLQMNPKNEVSISSDSCSVLLTDSWTMLVFTLTEDKVSQIFLGPGPE
;
A
#
# COMPACT_ATOMS: atom_id res chain seq x y z
N MET A 1 -66.31 12.77 0.07
CA MET A 1 -65.52 11.83 -0.76
C MET A 1 -64.82 12.60 -1.87
N LYS A 2 -63.56 12.25 -2.18
CA LYS A 2 -62.62 12.84 -3.18
C LYS A 2 -61.86 14.10 -2.71
N ARG A 3 -60.54 14.23 -2.85
CA ARG A 3 -59.37 13.33 -2.88
C ARG A 3 -58.17 14.29 -2.72
N PHE A 4 -57.30 14.07 -1.74
CA PHE A 4 -56.01 14.77 -1.58
C PHE A 4 -55.08 14.37 -2.75
N LEU A 5 -54.38 15.33 -3.34
CA LEU A 5 -53.18 15.07 -4.14
C LEU A 5 -52.08 15.99 -3.60
N LEU A 6 -51.15 15.43 -2.84
CA LEU A 6 -49.88 16.06 -2.51
C LEU A 6 -48.81 15.27 -3.25
N SER A 7 -48.27 15.84 -4.34
CA SER A 7 -47.15 15.25 -5.07
C SER A 7 -45.87 15.55 -4.29
N LEU A 8 -45.34 14.52 -3.62
CA LEU A 8 -44.04 14.57 -2.96
C LEU A 8 -42.97 14.14 -3.97
N VAL A 9 -42.23 15.12 -4.49
CA VAL A 9 -41.06 14.86 -5.34
C VAL A 9 -39.88 14.52 -4.42
N PHE A 10 -39.48 13.26 -4.38
CA PHE A 10 -38.21 12.84 -3.79
C PHE A 10 -37.09 13.12 -4.79
N LEU A 11 -36.38 14.23 -4.58
CA LEU A 11 -35.03 14.41 -5.15
C LEU A 11 -34.08 13.51 -4.37
N LEU A 12 -33.82 12.30 -4.91
CA LEU A 12 -32.66 11.53 -4.51
C LEU A 12 -31.42 12.24 -5.05
N SER A 13 -30.81 13.09 -4.22
CA SER A 13 -29.43 13.49 -4.45
C SER A 13 -28.58 12.21 -4.34
N VAL A 14 -28.19 11.67 -5.49
CA VAL A 14 -27.11 10.69 -5.54
C VAL A 14 -25.86 11.45 -5.12
N GLY A 15 -25.56 11.43 -3.83
CA GLY A 15 -24.29 11.91 -3.31
C GLY A 15 -23.23 11.11 -4.04
N GLY A 16 -22.54 11.73 -4.99
CA GLY A 16 -21.34 11.18 -5.58
C GLY A 16 -20.39 10.93 -4.42
N TRP A 17 -20.21 9.67 -4.06
CA TRP A 17 -19.04 9.27 -3.31
C TRP A 17 -17.88 9.57 -4.25
N THR A 18 -17.25 10.73 -4.09
CA THR A 18 -15.88 10.89 -4.54
C THR A 18 -15.14 9.75 -3.86
N LEU A 19 -14.78 8.72 -4.62
CA LEU A 19 -13.76 7.77 -4.22
C LEU A 19 -12.56 8.64 -3.85
N ALA A 20 -12.38 8.88 -2.56
CA ALA A 20 -11.27 9.67 -2.08
C ALA A 20 -10.00 9.01 -2.62
N ASP A 21 -9.08 9.81 -3.16
CA ASP A 21 -7.69 9.39 -3.37
C ASP A 21 -7.21 8.80 -2.06
N THR A 22 -7.25 7.47 -1.96
CA THR A 22 -6.86 6.78 -0.74
C THR A 22 -5.35 6.78 -0.76
N PRO A 23 -4.67 7.49 0.16
CA PRO A 23 -3.22 7.60 0.10
C PRO A 23 -2.62 6.20 0.23
N VAL A 24 -1.90 5.80 -0.82
CA VAL A 24 -1.17 4.53 -0.90
C VAL A 24 0.26 4.78 -0.42
N ASP A 25 0.41 5.26 0.82
CA ASP A 25 1.72 5.60 1.41
C ASP A 25 1.94 4.93 2.78
N ALA A 26 0.92 4.22 3.28
CA ALA A 26 0.91 3.63 4.61
C ALA A 26 0.42 2.18 4.62
N PHE A 27 1.04 1.35 5.46
CA PHE A 27 0.57 0.01 5.76
C PHE A 27 0.82 -0.34 7.23
N GLY A 28 -0.27 -0.60 7.98
CA GLY A 28 -0.19 -0.81 9.42
C GLY A 28 0.38 0.41 10.15
N LYS A 29 1.49 0.22 10.86
CA LYS A 29 2.18 1.29 11.61
C LYS A 29 3.26 2.01 10.80
N LEU A 30 3.45 1.62 9.55
CA LEU A 30 4.54 2.10 8.72
C LEU A 30 4.05 3.00 7.60
N LYS A 31 4.89 3.95 7.24
CA LYS A 31 4.74 4.79 6.06
C LYS A 31 6.05 4.84 5.28
N LEU A 32 5.95 5.11 3.98
CA LEU A 32 7.13 5.51 3.21
C LEU A 32 7.74 6.78 3.80
N ASP A 33 9.05 6.94 3.64
CA ASP A 33 9.88 8.03 4.18
C ASP A 33 9.93 8.17 5.70
N GLN A 34 9.28 7.27 6.46
CA GLN A 34 9.43 7.19 7.90
C GLN A 34 10.90 6.93 8.28
N THR A 35 11.42 7.69 9.23
CA THR A 35 12.82 7.60 9.64
C THR A 35 13.13 6.30 10.38
N ALA A 36 14.39 5.90 10.38
CA ALA A 36 14.90 4.77 11.15
C ALA A 36 14.52 4.84 12.65
N GLU A 37 14.51 6.03 13.24
CA GLU A 37 14.13 6.23 14.64
C GLU A 37 12.64 5.95 14.86
N GLU A 38 11.78 6.52 14.02
CA GLU A 38 10.34 6.32 14.08
C GLU A 38 9.94 4.85 13.84
N VAL A 39 10.63 4.16 12.93
CA VAL A 39 10.45 2.72 12.71
C VAL A 39 10.78 1.93 13.97
N VAL A 40 11.90 2.25 14.64
CA VAL A 40 12.31 1.57 15.88
C VAL A 40 11.32 1.89 17.01
N ALA A 41 10.79 3.10 17.07
CA ALA A 41 9.74 3.45 18.03
C ALA A 41 8.44 2.67 17.77
N ALA A 42 8.07 2.45 16.51
CA ALA A 42 6.84 1.78 16.12
C ALA A 42 6.89 0.24 16.25
N LEU A 43 8.02 -0.37 15.89
CA LEU A 43 8.19 -1.82 15.74
C LEU A 43 9.21 -2.45 16.70
N GLY A 44 9.99 -1.64 17.40
CA GLY A 44 11.19 -2.09 18.10
C GLY A 44 12.38 -2.27 17.17
N LYS A 45 13.49 -2.82 17.69
CA LYS A 45 14.68 -3.09 16.88
C LYS A 45 14.41 -4.24 15.88
N PRO A 46 14.90 -4.15 14.64
CA PRO A 46 14.81 -5.27 13.71
C PRO A 46 15.59 -6.47 14.25
N ALA A 47 15.12 -7.68 13.93
CA ALA A 47 15.83 -8.90 14.30
C ALA A 47 17.15 -9.04 13.53
N LYS A 48 17.17 -8.55 12.28
CA LYS A 48 18.34 -8.55 11.42
C LYS A 48 18.37 -7.27 10.57
N LYS A 49 19.56 -6.70 10.41
CA LYS A 49 19.87 -5.71 9.37
C LYS A 49 20.82 -6.37 8.37
N GLY A 50 20.56 -6.19 7.08
CA GLY A 50 21.43 -6.62 6.00
C GLY A 50 22.63 -5.70 5.84
N GLU A 51 23.45 -6.00 4.84
CA GLU A 51 24.52 -5.10 4.40
C GLU A 51 23.92 -3.84 3.77
N LYS A 52 24.70 -2.76 3.81
CA LYS A 52 24.39 -1.53 3.08
C LYS A 52 24.88 -1.72 1.65
N LEU A 53 23.99 -1.54 0.68
CA LEU A 53 24.29 -1.66 -0.74
C LEU A 53 23.98 -0.33 -1.43
N PHE A 54 24.93 0.19 -2.18
CA PHE A 54 24.70 1.36 -3.02
C PHE A 54 23.98 0.92 -4.30
N GLU A 55 22.79 1.46 -4.54
CA GLU A 55 22.01 1.26 -5.75
C GLU A 55 22.31 2.40 -6.73
N ALA A 56 23.12 2.12 -7.76
CA ALA A 56 23.54 3.14 -8.72
C ALA A 56 22.38 3.74 -9.53
N ALA A 57 21.27 3.00 -9.70
CA ALA A 57 20.08 3.48 -10.40
C ALA A 57 19.40 4.63 -9.64
N THR A 58 19.27 4.49 -8.32
CA THR A 58 18.58 5.45 -7.45
C THR A 58 19.52 6.45 -6.80
N GLY A 59 20.83 6.18 -6.79
CA GLY A 59 21.83 6.94 -6.05
C GLY A 59 21.72 6.78 -4.53
N GLU A 60 21.01 5.76 -4.06
CA GLU A 60 20.75 5.54 -2.65
C GLU A 60 21.57 4.38 -2.07
N THR A 61 21.95 4.52 -0.81
CA THR A 61 22.42 3.39 -0.02
C THR A 61 21.22 2.73 0.66
N VAL A 62 20.96 1.48 0.29
CA VAL A 62 19.83 0.69 0.78
C VAL A 62 20.30 -0.36 1.79
N GLN A 63 19.52 -0.58 2.84
CA GLN A 63 19.74 -1.61 3.85
C GLN A 63 18.44 -2.32 4.20
N LYS A 64 18.44 -3.64 4.05
CA LYS A 64 17.29 -4.48 4.42
C LYS A 64 17.16 -4.66 5.92
N TRP A 65 15.98 -4.46 6.49
CA TRP A 65 15.66 -4.66 7.90
C TRP A 65 14.54 -5.70 8.04
N SER A 66 14.77 -6.76 8.82
CA SER A 66 13.84 -7.88 8.94
C SER A 66 13.15 -7.93 10.31
N TYR A 67 11.83 -8.08 10.29
CA TYR A 67 10.95 -8.26 11.44
C TYR A 67 10.13 -9.55 11.32
N PRO A 68 10.79 -10.73 11.38
CA PRO A 68 10.15 -12.02 11.07
C PRO A 68 8.98 -12.37 12.00
N LYS A 69 9.02 -11.93 13.27
CA LYS A 69 7.95 -12.17 14.25
C LYS A 69 6.61 -11.56 13.84
N ILE A 70 6.63 -10.51 13.02
CA ILE A 70 5.44 -9.82 12.51
C ILE A 70 5.31 -9.95 10.99
N GLY A 71 6.16 -10.72 10.33
CA GLY A 71 6.10 -10.96 8.87
C GLY A 71 6.35 -9.71 8.03
N VAL A 72 7.25 -8.82 8.46
CA VAL A 72 7.57 -7.58 7.74
C VAL A 72 9.05 -7.50 7.42
N THR A 73 9.37 -7.09 6.19
CA THR A 73 10.71 -6.71 5.74
C THR A 73 10.66 -5.30 5.18
N LEU A 74 11.62 -4.47 5.55
CA LEU A 74 11.77 -3.11 5.05
C LEU A 74 13.07 -3.02 4.27
N ASP A 75 13.05 -2.30 3.16
CA ASP A 75 14.30 -1.73 2.65
C ASP A 75 14.35 -0.27 3.09
N MET A 76 15.40 0.05 3.82
CA MET A 76 15.66 1.39 4.34
C MET A 76 16.67 2.06 3.40
N ALA A 77 16.39 3.26 2.90
CA ALA A 77 17.28 3.97 1.99
C ALA A 77 17.79 5.29 2.57
N GLN A 78 18.98 5.69 2.13
CA GLN A 78 19.65 6.92 2.51
C GLN A 78 20.33 7.48 1.24
N SER A 79 19.96 8.70 0.85
CA SER A 79 20.72 9.44 -0.16
C SER A 79 22.07 9.90 0.40
N GLU A 80 23.02 10.21 -0.47
CA GLU A 80 24.37 10.62 -0.07
C GLU A 80 24.38 11.82 0.90
N GLN A 81 23.43 12.75 0.72
CA GLN A 81 23.31 13.97 1.53
C GLN A 81 22.42 13.79 2.78
N ALA A 82 21.70 12.67 2.91
CA ALA A 82 20.83 12.41 4.04
C ALA A 82 21.63 11.85 5.24
N GLU A 83 21.32 12.31 6.45
CA GLU A 83 21.97 11.81 7.66
C GLU A 83 21.35 10.52 8.20
N THR A 84 20.10 10.22 7.80
CA THR A 84 19.34 9.10 8.35
C THR A 84 18.75 8.21 7.24
N LEU A 85 18.61 6.92 7.58
CA LEU A 85 17.86 5.96 6.78
C LEU A 85 16.36 6.22 6.93
N ARG A 86 15.61 6.06 5.84
CA ARG A 86 14.14 6.15 5.80
C ARG A 86 13.53 4.92 5.12
N VAL A 87 12.26 4.63 5.39
CA VAL A 87 11.53 3.53 4.75
C VAL A 87 11.38 3.82 3.26
N TYR A 88 12.01 3.00 2.43
CA TYR A 88 11.89 3.07 0.97
C TYR A 88 10.91 2.04 0.42
N ARG A 89 10.85 0.88 1.08
CA ARG A 89 9.99 -0.24 0.68
C ARG A 89 9.48 -0.97 1.91
N ILE A 90 8.22 -1.37 1.84
CA ILE A 90 7.55 -2.22 2.82
C ILE A 90 7.11 -3.49 2.11
N GLN A 91 7.56 -4.64 2.62
CA GLN A 91 7.08 -5.94 2.20
C GLN A 91 6.49 -6.67 3.40
N ALA A 92 5.29 -7.24 3.23
CA ALA A 92 4.63 -8.03 4.24
C ALA A 92 4.20 -9.39 3.69
N GLU A 93 4.35 -10.41 4.54
CA GLU A 93 3.96 -11.80 4.28
C GLU A 93 3.53 -12.45 5.61
N LYS A 94 3.14 -13.72 5.62
CA LYS A 94 2.82 -14.40 6.89
C LYS A 94 4.04 -14.33 7.84
N PRO A 95 3.86 -14.08 9.15
CA PRO A 95 2.60 -14.06 9.91
C PRO A 95 1.92 -12.67 10.04
N CYS A 96 2.22 -11.68 9.18
CA CYS A 96 1.69 -10.32 9.31
C CYS A 96 0.16 -10.30 9.42
N GLN A 97 -0.34 -9.63 10.47
CA GLN A 97 -1.76 -9.48 10.78
C GLN A 97 -2.28 -8.07 10.49
N TRP A 98 -1.46 -7.22 9.86
CA TRP A 98 -1.87 -5.86 9.54
C TRP A 98 -2.91 -5.87 8.44
N ILE A 99 -3.84 -4.94 8.59
CA ILE A 99 -4.91 -4.68 7.65
C ILE A 99 -4.71 -3.25 7.15
N GLY A 100 -4.67 -3.09 5.83
CA GLY A 100 -4.56 -1.81 5.16
C GLY A 100 -5.69 -1.62 4.16
N TRP A 101 -5.85 -0.37 3.71
CA TRP A 101 -6.80 0.00 2.66
C TRP A 101 -8.21 -0.50 2.98
N ASP A 102 -8.96 -0.96 1.97
CA ASP A 102 -10.32 -1.50 2.10
C ASP A 102 -10.37 -2.83 2.90
N GLY A 103 -9.74 -2.90 4.07
CA GLY A 103 -9.69 -4.08 4.92
C GLY A 103 -8.93 -5.24 4.28
N ILE A 104 -7.85 -4.97 3.54
CA ILE A 104 -7.03 -5.99 2.86
C ILE A 104 -5.74 -6.19 3.65
N GLY A 105 -5.44 -7.46 3.94
CA GLY A 105 -4.20 -7.92 4.55
C GLY A 105 -3.83 -9.31 4.05
N ILE A 106 -2.75 -9.88 4.60
CA ILE A 106 -2.30 -11.24 4.26
C ILE A 106 -3.42 -12.25 4.54
N GLY A 107 -3.71 -13.11 3.58
CA GLY A 107 -4.78 -14.10 3.63
C GLY A 107 -6.15 -13.61 3.16
N SER A 108 -6.30 -12.32 2.82
CA SER A 108 -7.56 -11.79 2.28
C SER A 108 -7.90 -12.42 0.92
N PRO A 109 -9.19 -12.54 0.55
CA PRO A 109 -9.58 -13.07 -0.76
C PRO A 109 -8.98 -12.25 -1.91
N ALA A 110 -8.42 -12.93 -2.92
CA ALA A 110 -7.87 -12.32 -4.13
C ALA A 110 -8.89 -11.42 -4.84
N ALA A 111 -10.16 -11.84 -4.88
CA ALA A 111 -11.24 -11.06 -5.49
C ALA A 111 -11.42 -9.68 -4.82
N LYS A 112 -11.20 -9.59 -3.51
CA LYS A 112 -11.29 -8.33 -2.76
C LYS A 112 -10.14 -7.38 -3.13
N ALA A 113 -8.92 -7.89 -3.19
CA ALA A 113 -7.76 -7.10 -3.60
C ALA A 113 -7.91 -6.60 -5.05
N LYS A 114 -8.38 -7.47 -5.96
CA LYS A 114 -8.65 -7.09 -7.36
C LYS A 114 -9.73 -6.02 -7.46
N ALA A 115 -10.84 -6.16 -6.74
CA ALA A 115 -11.92 -5.17 -6.74
C ALA A 115 -11.44 -3.80 -6.23
N TYR A 116 -10.65 -3.78 -5.16
CA TYR A 116 -10.02 -2.56 -4.65
C TYR A 116 -9.15 -1.89 -5.71
N VAL A 117 -8.21 -2.64 -6.31
CA VAL A 117 -7.30 -2.14 -7.34
C VAL A 117 -8.06 -1.66 -8.58
N SER A 118 -9.06 -2.41 -9.07
CA SER A 118 -9.90 -1.99 -10.20
C SER A 118 -10.65 -0.69 -9.93
N GLY A 119 -11.09 -0.45 -8.69
CA GLY A 119 -11.76 0.78 -8.30
C GLY A 119 -10.89 2.03 -8.45
N LEU A 120 -9.57 1.88 -8.42
CA LEU A 120 -8.60 2.97 -8.53
C LEU A 120 -8.32 3.39 -9.98
N GLN A 121 -8.75 2.60 -10.98
CA GLN A 121 -8.50 2.87 -12.40
C GLN A 121 -9.17 4.16 -12.92
N MET A 122 -10.20 4.65 -12.22
CA MET A 122 -10.91 5.87 -12.62
C MET A 122 -10.09 7.14 -12.44
N ASN A 123 -9.03 7.12 -11.60
CA ASN A 123 -8.12 8.23 -11.48
C ASN A 123 -7.07 8.14 -12.62
N PRO A 124 -6.96 9.15 -13.51
CA PRO A 124 -6.02 9.12 -14.64
C PRO A 124 -4.54 9.16 -14.22
N LYS A 125 -4.24 9.41 -12.95
CA LYS A 125 -2.89 9.33 -12.37
C LYS A 125 -2.56 7.94 -11.82
N ASN A 126 -3.44 6.96 -12.03
CA ASN A 126 -3.22 5.59 -11.61
C ASN A 126 -3.05 4.69 -12.82
N GLU A 127 -2.01 3.87 -12.80
CA GLU A 127 -1.83 2.75 -13.72
C GLU A 127 -2.13 1.45 -12.97
N VAL A 128 -3.21 0.78 -13.39
CA VAL A 128 -3.69 -0.46 -12.77
C VAL A 128 -3.28 -1.66 -13.62
N SER A 129 -2.74 -2.69 -12.97
CA SER A 129 -2.45 -3.98 -13.59
C SER A 129 -3.08 -5.12 -12.79
N ILE A 130 -3.77 -6.04 -13.46
CA ILE A 130 -4.47 -7.17 -12.83
C ILE A 130 -4.18 -8.43 -13.64
N SER A 131 -3.65 -9.45 -12.97
CA SER A 131 -3.38 -10.77 -13.53
C SER A 131 -3.97 -11.88 -12.64
N SER A 132 -3.68 -13.14 -12.97
CA SER A 132 -4.06 -14.28 -12.13
C SER A 132 -3.28 -14.33 -10.81
N ASP A 133 -2.00 -13.96 -10.85
CA ASP A 133 -1.01 -14.08 -9.77
C ASP A 133 -0.74 -12.77 -9.02
N SER A 134 -1.23 -11.64 -9.52
CA SER A 134 -1.07 -10.35 -8.85
C SER A 134 -2.15 -9.33 -9.22
N CYS A 135 -2.25 -8.28 -8.42
CA CYS A 135 -2.91 -7.03 -8.83
C CYS A 135 -2.18 -5.85 -8.19
N SER A 136 -2.07 -4.75 -8.93
CA SER A 136 -1.29 -3.59 -8.53
C SER A 136 -1.86 -2.28 -9.04
N VAL A 137 -1.46 -1.21 -8.36
CA VAL A 137 -1.65 0.17 -8.79
C VAL A 137 -0.33 0.92 -8.65
N LEU A 138 0.05 1.64 -9.70
CA LEU A 138 1.12 2.64 -9.70
C LEU A 138 0.49 4.03 -9.69
N LEU A 139 0.82 4.84 -8.70
CA LEU A 139 0.47 6.25 -8.60
C LEU A 139 1.56 7.04 -9.34
N THR A 140 1.23 7.55 -10.53
CA THR A 140 2.23 8.10 -11.46
C THR A 140 2.76 9.47 -11.06
N ASP A 141 2.08 10.18 -10.15
CA ASP A 141 2.56 11.45 -9.63
C ASP A 141 3.61 11.29 -8.51
N SER A 142 3.53 10.22 -7.73
CA SER A 142 4.50 9.89 -6.68
C SER A 142 5.44 8.75 -7.02
N TRP A 143 5.25 8.09 -8.17
CA TRP A 143 5.93 6.84 -8.55
C TRP A 143 5.82 5.74 -7.49
N THR A 144 4.73 5.75 -6.72
CA THR A 144 4.49 4.76 -5.66
C THR A 144 3.64 3.61 -6.17
N MET A 145 4.06 2.39 -5.91
CA MET A 145 3.38 1.18 -6.33
C MET A 145 2.93 0.36 -5.12
N LEU A 146 1.67 -0.05 -5.14
CA LEU A 146 1.12 -1.09 -4.27
C LEU A 146 0.88 -2.35 -5.10
N VAL A 147 1.41 -3.48 -4.62
CA VAL A 147 1.21 -4.78 -5.25
C VAL A 147 0.69 -5.78 -4.23
N PHE A 148 -0.35 -6.50 -4.60
CA PHE A 148 -0.81 -7.70 -3.93
C PHE A 148 -0.39 -8.92 -4.76
N THR A 149 0.48 -9.76 -4.22
CA THR A 149 0.76 -11.08 -4.80
C THR A 149 -0.32 -12.06 -4.34
N LEU A 150 -0.78 -12.90 -5.26
CA LEU A 150 -1.92 -13.79 -5.09
C LEU A 150 -1.47 -15.24 -5.21
N THR A 151 -1.91 -16.07 -4.27
CA THR A 151 -1.64 -17.51 -4.26
C THR A 151 -2.85 -18.21 -3.65
N GLU A 152 -3.34 -19.28 -4.30
CA GLU A 152 -4.51 -20.03 -3.84
C GLU A 152 -5.72 -19.13 -3.51
N ASP A 153 -6.05 -18.21 -4.42
CA ASP A 153 -7.14 -17.23 -4.30
C ASP A 153 -7.07 -16.31 -3.08
N LYS A 154 -5.86 -16.11 -2.51
CA LYS A 154 -5.62 -15.23 -1.37
C LYS A 154 -4.40 -14.34 -1.58
N VAL A 155 -4.39 -13.20 -0.90
CA VAL A 155 -3.21 -12.33 -0.79
C VAL A 155 -2.13 -13.06 0.01
N SER A 156 -1.00 -13.35 -0.63
CA SER A 156 0.14 -14.04 -0.01
C SER A 156 1.26 -13.07 0.38
N GLN A 157 1.39 -11.97 -0.35
CA GLN A 157 2.35 -10.90 -0.08
C GLN A 157 1.73 -9.54 -0.41
N ILE A 158 2.16 -8.52 0.32
CA ILE A 158 1.90 -7.11 0.05
C ILE A 158 3.23 -6.41 -0.13
N PHE A 159 3.36 -5.63 -1.19
CA PHE A 159 4.48 -4.73 -1.44
C PHE A 159 3.95 -3.30 -1.52
N LEU A 160 4.65 -2.36 -0.88
CA LEU A 160 4.46 -0.93 -1.02
C LEU A 160 5.84 -0.28 -1.17
N GLY A 161 6.05 0.49 -2.23
CA GLY A 161 7.35 1.12 -2.49
C GLY A 161 7.40 1.82 -3.85
N PRO A 162 8.59 2.08 -4.40
CA PRO A 162 8.71 2.64 -5.75
C PRO A 162 8.13 1.68 -6.80
N GLY A 163 7.57 2.23 -7.87
CA GLY A 163 7.27 1.49 -9.10
C GLY A 163 8.53 1.01 -9.82
N PRO A 164 8.39 0.10 -10.81
CA PRO A 164 9.49 -0.26 -11.68
C PRO A 164 9.94 0.96 -12.51
N GLU A 165 11.25 1.14 -12.65
CA GLU A 165 11.86 2.09 -13.59
C GLU A 165 11.75 1.63 -15.05
#